data_AF-A0A7V9EQQ1-F1
#
_entry.id   AF-A0A7V9EQQ1-F1
#
_cell.length_a   1.000
_cell.length_b   1.000
_cell.length_c   1.000
_cell.angle_alpha   90.00
_cell.angle_beta   90.00
_cell.angle_gamma   90.00
#
_symmetry.space_group_name_H-M   'P 1'
#
loop_
_entity.id
_entity.type
_entity.pdbx_description
1 polymer ?
#
loop_
_entity_poly.entity_id
_entity_poly.type
_entity_poly.pdbx_seq_one_letter_code
_entity_poly.pdbx_strand_id
1 'polypeptide(L)'
;MSELKSLSREAIPAALEKAERYRLLNEPGEAESICLDILATDAENQPAIITLLLAITDRFSKGYGVSDTPANQLLARIKGEYERAYYGGILAERRAKA
;
A
#
# COMPACT_ATOMS: atom_id res chain seq x y z
N MET A 1 21.43 13.76 14.25
CA MET A 1 20.59 12.82 13.48
C MET A 1 20.64 13.27 12.03
N SER A 2 21.11 12.42 11.12
CA SER A 2 21.15 12.72 9.69
C SER A 2 19.73 12.79 9.16
N GLU A 3 19.37 13.86 8.45
CA GLU A 3 18.12 13.91 7.70
C GLU A 3 18.16 12.83 6.61
N LEU A 4 17.20 11.91 6.66
CA LEU A 4 17.04 10.92 5.61
C LEU A 4 16.64 11.65 4.33
N LYS A 5 17.30 11.33 3.21
CA LYS A 5 16.96 11.91 1.92
C LYS A 5 15.54 11.49 1.54
N SER A 6 14.68 12.46 1.27
CA SER A 6 13.36 12.22 0.73
C SER A 6 13.44 11.68 -0.70
N LEU A 7 12.47 10.83 -1.06
CA LEU A 7 12.32 10.33 -2.42
C LEU A 7 12.02 11.49 -3.38
N SER A 8 12.80 11.64 -4.45
CA SER A 8 12.50 12.64 -5.47
C SER A 8 11.23 12.28 -6.24
N ARG A 9 10.45 13.27 -6.67
CA ARG A 9 9.21 13.04 -7.46
C ARG A 9 9.48 12.27 -8.75
N GLU A 10 10.63 12.51 -9.37
CA GLU A 10 11.08 11.84 -10.59
C GLU A 10 11.34 10.34 -10.38
N ALA A 11 11.66 9.92 -9.16
CA ALA A 11 11.90 8.52 -8.80
C ALA A 11 10.61 7.74 -8.48
N ILE A 12 9.46 8.42 -8.33
CA ILE A 12 8.18 7.78 -7.98
C ILE A 12 7.79 6.65 -8.94
N PRO A 13 7.87 6.79 -10.29
CA PRO A 13 7.50 5.71 -11.20
C PRO A 13 8.34 4.44 -10.99
N ALA A 14 9.66 4.60 -10.81
CA ALA A 14 10.56 3.47 -10.56
C ALA A 14 10.33 2.84 -9.18
N ALA A 15 10.02 3.66 -8.17
CA ALA A 15 9.68 3.19 -6.83
C ALA A 15 8.36 2.38 -6.85
N LEU A 16 7.34 2.84 -7.58
CA LEU A 16 6.08 2.11 -7.75
C LEU A 16 6.30 0.74 -8.38
N GLU A 17 7.06 0.67 -9.47
CA GLU A 17 7.40 -0.59 -10.13
C GLU A 17 8.13 -1.54 -9.16
N LYS A 18 9.02 -1.00 -8.33
CA LYS A 18 9.72 -1.79 -7.31
C LYS A 18 8.78 -2.30 -6.23
N ALA A 19 7.84 -1.48 -5.75
CA ALA A 19 6.84 -1.88 -4.76
C ALA A 19 5.92 -3.00 -5.29
N GLU A 20 5.49 -2.91 -6.55
CA GLU A 20 4.72 -3.96 -7.21
C GLU A 20 5.50 -5.27 -7.29
N ARG A 21 6.77 -5.21 -7.72
CA ARG A 21 7.66 -6.39 -7.77
C ARG A 21 7.81 -7.07 -6.41
N TYR A 22 8.06 -6.30 -5.34
CA TYR A 22 8.18 -6.88 -4.00
C TYR A 22 6.89 -7.53 -3.53
N ARG A 23 5.72 -6.94 -3.81
CA ARG A 23 4.43 -7.59 -3.54
C ARG A 23 4.30 -8.93 -4.27
N LEU A 24 4.65 -8.99 -5.55
CA LEU A 24 4.60 -10.22 -6.35
C LEU A 24 5.60 -11.29 -5.87
N LEU A 25 6.71 -10.87 -5.25
CA LEU A 25 7.68 -11.75 -4.58
C LEU A 25 7.23 -12.19 -3.17
N ASN A 26 6.00 -11.86 -2.75
CA ASN A 26 5.48 -12.08 -1.40
C ASN A 26 6.32 -11.38 -0.32
N GLU A 27 6.89 -10.22 -0.60
CA GLU A 27 7.60 -9.35 0.35
C GLU A 27 6.77 -8.08 0.64
N PRO A 28 5.60 -8.20 1.30
CA PRO A 28 4.69 -7.07 1.49
C PRO A 28 5.25 -5.97 2.40
N GLY A 29 6.19 -6.28 3.29
CA GLY A 29 6.83 -5.26 4.14
C GLY A 29 7.70 -4.29 3.35
N GLU A 30 8.43 -4.78 2.34
CA GLU A 30 9.22 -3.93 1.44
C GLU A 30 8.33 -3.06 0.57
N ALA A 31 7.25 -3.63 0.04
CA ALA A 31 6.27 -2.87 -0.73
C ALA A 31 5.57 -1.79 0.09
N GLU A 32 5.20 -2.11 1.34
CA GLU A 32 4.63 -1.17 2.30
C GLU A 32 5.59 0.01 2.55
N SER A 33 6.86 -0.30 2.86
CA SER A 33 7.92 0.69 3.10
C SER A 33 8.06 1.66 1.91
N ILE A 34 8.17 1.13 0.69
CA ILE A 34 8.32 1.96 -0.52
C ILE A 34 7.08 2.81 -0.77
N CYS A 35 5.88 2.27 -0.57
CA CYS A 35 4.65 3.05 -0.76
C CYS A 35 4.53 4.19 0.26
N LEU A 36 4.99 4.00 1.50
CA LEU A 36 5.03 5.07 2.49
C LEU A 36 5.99 6.19 2.09
N ASP A 37 7.16 5.86 1.53
CA ASP A 37 8.10 6.85 1.00
C ASP A 37 7.50 7.65 -0.17
N ILE A 38 6.81 6.97 -1.09
CA ILE A 38 6.10 7.64 -2.19
C ILE A 38 5.03 8.58 -1.65
N LEU A 39 4.24 8.14 -0.67
CA LEU A 39 3.15 8.94 -0.11
C LEU A 39 3.64 10.10 0.77
N ALA A 40 4.85 10.02 1.31
CA ALA A 40 5.50 11.14 1.96
C ALA A 40 5.87 12.25 0.96
N THR A 41 6.25 11.88 -0.28
CA THR A 41 6.56 12.83 -1.35
C THR A 41 5.31 13.30 -2.11
N ASP A 42 4.34 12.41 -2.34
CA ASP A 42 3.10 12.64 -3.08
C ASP A 42 1.92 11.93 -2.41
N ALA A 43 1.29 12.63 -1.46
CA ALA A 43 0.22 12.07 -0.63
C ALA A 43 -1.05 11.68 -1.40
N GLU A 44 -1.26 12.16 -2.62
CA GLU A 44 -2.44 11.84 -3.42
C GLU A 44 -2.20 10.76 -4.48
N ASN A 45 -0.99 10.18 -4.53
CA ASN A 45 -0.59 9.18 -5.51
C ASN A 45 -1.47 7.92 -5.43
N GLN A 46 -2.44 7.82 -6.33
CA GLN A 46 -3.43 6.73 -6.33
C GLN A 46 -2.81 5.33 -6.47
N PRO A 47 -1.83 5.10 -7.38
CA PRO A 47 -1.14 3.82 -7.46
C PRO A 47 -0.45 3.41 -6.15
N ALA A 48 0.17 4.35 -5.44
CA ALA A 48 0.82 4.06 -4.16
C ALA A 48 -0.19 3.75 -3.05
N ILE A 49 -1.32 4.48 -2.97
CA ILE A 49 -2.40 4.20 -2.01
C ILE A 49 -2.96 2.79 -2.22
N ILE A 50 -3.26 2.43 -3.47
CA ILE A 50 -3.79 1.12 -3.83
C ILE A 50 -2.77 0.02 -3.51
N THR A 51 -1.51 0.21 -3.91
CA THR A 51 -0.45 -0.78 -3.68
C THR A 51 -0.19 -0.98 -2.20
N LEU A 52 -0.22 0.10 -1.40
CA LEU A 52 -0.09 0.03 0.06
C LEU A 52 -1.25 -0.74 0.70
N LEU A 53 -2.49 -0.47 0.29
CA LEU A 53 -3.67 -1.21 0.76
C LEU A 53 -3.52 -2.71 0.48
N LEU A 54 -3.10 -3.07 -0.73
CA LEU A 54 -2.88 -4.46 -1.10
C LEU A 54 -1.74 -5.09 -0.30
N ALA A 55 -0.61 -4.38 -0.11
CA ALA A 55 0.52 -4.84 0.70
C ALA A 55 0.12 -5.12 2.16
N ILE A 56 -0.62 -4.21 2.78
CA ILE A 56 -1.11 -4.36 4.16
C ILE A 56 -2.02 -5.58 4.29
N THR A 57 -2.92 -5.78 3.33
CA THR A 57 -3.84 -6.95 3.35
C THR A 57 -3.15 -8.27 3.00
N ASP A 58 -2.05 -8.25 2.22
CA ASP A 58 -1.20 -9.42 1.97
C ASP A 58 -0.54 -9.94 3.27
N ARG A 59 -0.46 -9.11 4.33
CA ARG A 59 0.10 -9.48 5.63
C ARG A 59 -0.90 -10.16 6.56
N PHE A 60 -2.21 -10.05 6.31
CA PHE A 60 -3.24 -10.69 7.14
C PHE A 60 -3.08 -12.21 7.18
N SER A 61 -2.85 -12.82 6.01
CA SER A 61 -2.64 -14.27 5.89
C SER A 61 -1.33 -14.77 6.51
N LYS A 62 -0.41 -13.86 6.84
CA LYS A 62 0.91 -14.20 7.41
C LYS A 62 0.94 -14.14 8.94
N GLY A 63 -0.21 -13.98 9.60
CA GLY A 63 -0.30 -13.94 11.06
C GLY A 63 0.36 -12.71 11.70
N TYR A 64 0.72 -11.70 10.91
CA TYR A 64 1.11 -10.41 11.46
C TYR A 64 -0.15 -9.80 12.09
N GLY A 65 -0.09 -9.38 13.34
CA GLY A 65 -1.17 -8.69 14.05
C GLY A 65 -1.43 -7.30 13.46
N VAL A 66 -1.86 -7.24 12.20
CA VAL A 66 -2.13 -6.02 11.46
C VAL A 66 -3.56 -5.60 11.76
N SER A 67 -3.71 -4.37 12.25
CA SER A 67 -5.01 -3.76 12.53
C SER A 67 -5.77 -3.50 11.23
N ASP A 68 -7.11 -3.56 11.27
CA ASP A 68 -7.98 -3.18 10.16
C ASP A 68 -8.06 -1.65 9.96
N THR A 69 -7.67 -0.87 10.96
CA THR A 69 -7.80 0.59 10.96
C THR A 69 -6.98 1.26 9.86
N PRO A 70 -5.69 0.92 9.63
CA PRO A 70 -4.90 1.48 8.52
C PRO A 70 -5.50 1.16 7.13
N ALA A 71 -6.03 -0.04 6.94
CA ALA A 71 -6.57 -0.46 5.64
C ALA A 71 -7.85 0.31 5.27
N ASN A 72 -8.77 0.50 6.22
CA ASN A 72 -9.99 1.27 5.99
C ASN A 72 -9.70 2.77 5.73
N GLN A 73 -8.71 3.34 6.41
CA GLN A 73 -8.29 4.72 6.16
C GLN A 73 -7.70 4.91 4.76
N LEU A 74 -6.93 3.94 4.26
CA LEU A 74 -6.41 3.96 2.89
C LEU A 74 -7.52 3.79 1.86
N LEU A 75 -8.48 2.91 2.11
CA LEU A 75 -9.64 2.70 1.24
C LEU A 75 -10.43 4.00 1.04
N ALA A 76 -10.59 4.82 2.09
CA ALA A 76 -11.27 6.11 2.01
C ALA A 76 -10.53 7.14 1.13
N ARG A 77 -9.23 6.96 0.88
CA ARG A 77 -8.39 7.86 0.05
C ARG A 77 -8.36 7.47 -1.43
N ILE A 78 -8.91 6.30 -1.79
CA ILE A 78 -8.98 5.85 -3.18
C ILE A 78 -10.05 6.68 -3.92
N LYS A 79 -9.65 7.27 -5.05
CA LYS A 79 -10.51 8.05 -5.92
C LYS A 79 -11.31 7.11 -6.82
N GLY A 80 -12.59 7.42 -6.99
CA GLY A 80 -13.54 6.58 -7.74
C GLY A 80 -14.40 5.71 -6.83
N GLU A 81 -15.67 5.55 -7.20
CA GLU A 81 -16.61 4.70 -6.45
C GLU A 81 -16.38 3.23 -6.76
N TYR A 82 -16.14 2.91 -8.03
CA TYR A 82 -15.87 1.55 -8.49
C TYR A 82 -14.61 0.99 -7.82
N GLU A 83 -13.50 1.74 -7.84
CA GLU A 83 -12.23 1.33 -7.26
C GLU A 83 -12.36 1.11 -5.75
N ARG A 84 -13.06 2.00 -5.03
CA ARG A 84 -13.33 1.82 -3.60
C ARG A 84 -14.17 0.56 -3.33
N ALA A 85 -15.21 0.30 -4.11
CA ALA A 85 -16.01 -0.91 -3.96
C ALA A 85 -15.18 -2.16 -4.25
N TYR A 86 -14.40 -2.13 -5.32
CA TYR A 86 -13.55 -3.24 -5.76
C TYR A 86 -12.48 -3.60 -4.72
N TYR A 87 -11.65 -2.62 -4.30
CA TYR A 87 -10.60 -2.86 -3.31
C TYR A 87 -11.17 -3.10 -1.91
N GLY A 88 -12.34 -2.55 -1.59
CA GLY A 88 -13.07 -2.88 -0.37
C GLY A 88 -13.49 -4.34 -0.32
N GLY A 89 -13.94 -4.89 -1.46
CA GLY A 89 -14.24 -6.32 -1.59
C GLY A 89 -13.01 -7.20 -1.35
N ILE A 90 -11.87 -6.85 -1.95
CA ILE A 90 -10.60 -7.57 -1.75
C ILE A 90 -10.17 -7.56 -0.29
N LEU A 91 -10.27 -6.39 0.38
CA LEU A 91 -9.98 -6.25 1.80
C LEU A 91 -10.83 -7.20 2.65
N ALA A 92 -12.16 -7.19 2.43
CA ALA A 92 -13.09 -8.05 3.16
C ALA A 92 -12.81 -9.54 2.92
N GLU A 93 -12.56 -9.93 1.67
CA GLU A 93 -12.25 -11.32 1.31
C GLU A 93 -10.96 -11.81 2.00
N ARG A 94 -9.88 -11.02 1.92
CA ARG A 94 -8.59 -11.38 2.51
C ARG A 94 -8.66 -11.45 4.03
N ARG A 95 -9.47 -10.58 4.65
CA ARG A 95 -9.70 -10.60 6.09
C ARG A 95 -10.48 -11.83 6.53
N ALA A 96 -11.49 -12.24 5.78
CA ALA A 96 -12.28 -13.43 6.10
C ALA A 96 -11.49 -14.75 5.98
N LYS A 97 -10.41 -14.77 5.18
CA LYS A 97 -9.54 -15.94 5.00
C LYS A 97 -8.42 -16.06 6.02
N ALA A 98 -8.07 -14.97 6.73
CA ALA A 98 -6.99 -14.92 7.72
C ALA A 98 -7.51 -15.33 9.11
#